data_AF-A0A1I7XD83-F1
#
_entry.id   AF-A0A1I7XD83-F1
#
_cell.length_a   1.000
_cell.length_b   1.000
_cell.length_c   1.000
_cell.angle_alpha   90.00
_cell.angle_beta   90.00
_cell.angle_gamma   90.00
#
_symmetry.space_group_name_H-M   'P 1'
#
loop_
_entity.id
_entity.type
_entity.pdbx_description
1 polymer ?
#
loop_
_entity_poly.entity_id
_entity_poly.type
_entity_poly.pdbx_seq_one_letter_code
_entity_poly.pdbx_strand_id
1 'polypeptide(L)'
;MEFEQGKTYYFITTSDGTSTGIDRRKDGLCTDRQMKVKFEVQRVKDGPPNISVNPKFAARTSNREDQAASTPIMYIIHVDGEDSDELDDDGSTTSSLSTPLLIAIITFYLL
;
A
#
# COMPACT_ATOMS: atom_id res chain seq x y z
N MET A 1 -5.49 -9.96 13.63
CA MET A 1 -6.41 -10.75 12.78
C MET A 1 -6.05 -12.22 12.94
N GLU A 2 -7.04 -13.10 13.00
CA GLU A 2 -6.86 -14.54 13.16
C GLU A 2 -7.61 -15.30 12.06
N PHE A 3 -7.11 -16.48 11.71
CA PHE A 3 -7.66 -17.33 10.65
C PHE A 3 -8.30 -18.59 11.23
N GLU A 4 -9.57 -18.81 10.90
CA GLU A 4 -10.33 -19.98 11.32
C GLU A 4 -10.36 -21.07 10.24
N GLN A 5 -10.33 -22.33 10.66
CA GLN A 5 -10.34 -23.48 9.74
C GLN A 5 -11.65 -23.57 8.94
N GLY A 6 -11.53 -23.86 7.65
CA GLY A 6 -12.65 -23.97 6.73
C GLY A 6 -13.28 -22.64 6.34
N LYS A 7 -12.69 -21.51 6.71
CA LYS A 7 -13.14 -20.18 6.28
C LYS A 7 -12.40 -19.72 5.03
N THR A 8 -13.06 -18.85 4.28
CA THR A 8 -12.48 -18.17 3.11
C THR A 8 -12.34 -16.69 3.43
N TYR A 9 -11.18 -16.14 3.15
CA TYR A 9 -10.84 -14.73 3.31
C TYR A 9 -10.46 -14.15 1.95
N TYR A 10 -10.55 -12.83 1.84
CA TYR A 10 -10.23 -12.11 0.61
C TYR A 10 -9.33 -10.92 0.93
N PHE A 11 -8.21 -10.83 0.22
CA PHE A 11 -7.41 -9.62 0.18
C PHE A 11 -7.75 -8.88 -1.11
N ILE A 12 -8.18 -7.62 -1.00
CA ILE A 12 -8.57 -6.81 -2.14
C ILE A 12 -7.88 -5.45 -2.07
N THR A 13 -7.78 -4.75 -3.20
CA THR A 13 -7.46 -3.32 -3.22
C THR A 13 -8.62 -2.54 -3.83
N THR A 14 -9.06 -1.49 -3.15
CA THR A 14 -10.05 -0.55 -3.68
C THR A 14 -9.41 0.74 -4.19
N SER A 15 -8.08 0.87 -4.12
CA SER A 15 -7.39 1.98 -4.76
C SER A 15 -7.45 1.88 -6.28
N ASP A 16 -7.24 3.00 -6.96
CA ASP A 16 -7.14 3.05 -8.43
C ASP A 16 -5.68 2.92 -8.93
N GLY A 17 -4.71 2.81 -8.02
CA GLY A 17 -3.27 2.76 -8.32
C GLY A 17 -2.57 4.12 -8.37
N THR A 18 -3.28 5.22 -8.10
CA THR A 18 -2.73 6.57 -7.98
C THR A 18 -2.54 6.95 -6.51
N SER A 19 -1.64 7.92 -6.23
CA SER A 19 -1.43 8.41 -4.85
C SER A 19 -2.67 9.08 -4.27
N THR A 20 -3.41 9.83 -5.08
CA THR A 20 -4.64 10.51 -4.65
C THR A 20 -5.81 9.56 -4.44
N GLY A 21 -5.79 8.40 -5.11
CA GLY A 21 -6.81 7.37 -4.99
C GLY A 21 -6.47 6.24 -4.00
N ILE A 22 -5.42 6.38 -3.19
CA ILE A 22 -4.97 5.33 -2.27
C ILE A 22 -6.02 4.99 -1.20
N ASP A 23 -6.73 6.00 -0.70
CA ASP A 23 -7.72 5.86 0.39
C ASP A 23 -9.14 5.55 -0.07
N ARG A 24 -9.33 5.26 -1.37
CA ARG A 24 -10.65 4.86 -1.89
C ARG A 24 -11.12 3.60 -1.19
N ARG A 25 -12.34 3.62 -0.64
CA ARG A 25 -12.95 2.49 0.10
C ARG A 25 -13.96 1.68 -0.71
N LYS A 26 -14.16 2.02 -1.99
CA LYS A 26 -15.13 1.38 -2.88
C LYS A 26 -14.57 1.27 -4.30
N ASP A 27 -14.95 0.21 -5.00
CA ASP A 27 -14.59 -0.07 -6.39
C ASP A 27 -13.07 -0.17 -6.62
N GLY A 28 -12.53 0.52 -7.63
CA GLY A 28 -11.11 0.55 -7.95
C GLY A 28 -10.60 -0.75 -8.58
N LEU A 29 -9.32 -1.03 -8.36
CA LEU A 29 -8.61 -2.13 -9.00
C LEU A 29 -9.20 -3.53 -8.67
N CYS A 30 -9.91 -3.68 -7.56
CA CYS A 30 -10.68 -4.90 -7.24
C CYS A 30 -11.77 -5.19 -8.29
N THR A 31 -12.47 -4.16 -8.76
CA THR A 31 -13.53 -4.28 -9.76
C THR A 31 -12.95 -4.26 -11.17
N ASP A 32 -12.12 -3.25 -11.46
CA ASP A 32 -11.66 -2.94 -12.81
C ASP A 32 -10.66 -3.98 -13.34
N ARG A 33 -9.79 -4.48 -12.44
CA ARG A 33 -8.68 -5.36 -12.80
C ARG A 33 -8.66 -6.69 -12.05
N GLN A 34 -9.72 -6.97 -11.30
CA GLN A 34 -9.84 -8.20 -10.49
C GLN A 34 -8.64 -8.41 -9.55
N MET A 35 -8.09 -7.32 -8.99
CA MET A 35 -7.01 -7.39 -8.01
C MET A 35 -7.56 -7.84 -6.65
N LYS A 36 -7.79 -9.15 -6.55
CA LYS A 36 -8.25 -9.84 -5.35
C LYS A 36 -7.57 -11.20 -5.23
N VAL A 37 -7.23 -11.57 -4.00
CA VAL A 37 -6.69 -12.89 -3.66
C VAL A 37 -7.69 -13.59 -2.76
N LYS A 38 -8.17 -14.75 -3.21
CA LYS A 38 -9.00 -15.65 -2.41
C LYS A 38 -8.08 -16.57 -1.60
N PHE A 39 -8.24 -16.57 -0.29
CA PHE A 39 -7.48 -17.38 0.64
C PHE A 39 -8.43 -18.35 1.36
N GLU A 40 -8.28 -19.65 1.12
CA GLU A 40 -9.10 -20.69 1.74
C GLU A 40 -8.27 -21.41 2.80
N VAL A 41 -8.71 -21.33 4.06
CA VAL A 41 -8.08 -22.05 5.17
C VAL A 41 -8.60 -23.47 5.17
N GLN A 42 -7.77 -24.42 4.79
CA GLN A 42 -8.16 -25.83 4.80
C GLN A 42 -8.42 -26.31 6.25
N ARG A 43 -9.41 -27.19 6.40
CA ARG A 43 -9.56 -27.95 7.64
C ARG A 43 -8.48 -29.02 7.68
N VAL A 44 -7.87 -29.21 8.83
CA VAL A 44 -7.01 -30.37 9.05
C VAL A 44 -7.92 -31.60 8.93
N LYS A 45 -7.74 -32.41 7.88
CA LYS A 45 -8.44 -33.69 7.77
C LYS A 45 -7.61 -34.72 8.54
N ASP A 46 -8.27 -35.51 9.39
CA ASP A 46 -7.67 -36.61 10.17
C ASP A 46 -7.30 -37.82 9.28
N GLY A 47 -6.44 -37.61 8.29
CA GLY A 47 -5.96 -38.64 7.37
C GLY A 47 -4.52 -38.37 6.94
N PRO A 48 -3.78 -39.38 6.46
CA PRO A 48 -2.39 -39.22 6.10
C PRO A 48 -2.24 -38.06 5.09
N PRO A 49 -1.20 -37.22 5.25
CA PRO A 49 -1.03 -36.01 4.46
C PRO A 49 -0.87 -36.40 2.99
N ASN A 50 -1.97 -36.36 2.23
CA ASN A 50 -1.91 -36.38 0.77
C ASN A 50 -1.42 -35.00 0.30
N ILE A 51 -0.16 -34.69 0.60
CA ILE A 51 0.56 -33.55 0.04
C ILE A 51 0.91 -33.94 -1.40
N SER A 52 -0.04 -33.71 -2.30
CA SER A 52 0.27 -33.54 -3.72
C SER A 52 -0.61 -32.44 -4.33
N VAL A 53 -0.93 -31.40 -3.56
CA VAL A 53 -1.40 -30.16 -4.17
C VAL A 53 -0.17 -29.30 -4.37
N ASN A 54 0.51 -29.52 -5.50
CA ASN A 54 1.41 -28.50 -6.04
C ASN A 54 0.50 -27.29 -6.26
N PRO A 55 0.59 -26.21 -5.46
CA PRO A 55 -0.30 -25.07 -5.64
C PRO A 55 0.09 -24.48 -6.98
N LYS A 56 -0.66 -24.86 -8.01
CA LYS A 56 -0.53 -24.33 -9.35
C LYS A 56 -1.10 -22.92 -9.26
N PHE A 57 -0.34 -22.03 -8.59
CA PHE A 57 -0.50 -20.61 -8.74
C PHE A 57 -0.57 -20.41 -10.24
N ALA A 58 -1.70 -19.88 -10.71
CA ALA A 58 -1.91 -19.53 -12.10
C ALA A 58 -1.03 -18.32 -12.48
N ALA A 59 0.25 -18.34 -12.10
CA ALA A 59 1.29 -17.75 -12.90
C ALA A 59 1.22 -18.47 -14.24
N ARG A 60 0.43 -17.92 -15.16
CA ARG A 60 0.68 -18.09 -16.58
C ARG A 60 2.07 -17.51 -16.85
N THR A 61 3.13 -18.21 -16.47
CA THR A 61 4.39 -18.10 -17.16
C THR A 61 4.11 -18.82 -18.49
N SER A 62 3.61 -18.07 -19.48
CA SER A 62 3.82 -18.53 -20.85
C SER A 62 5.32 -18.69 -20.98
N ASN A 63 5.78 -19.87 -21.40
CA ASN A 63 7.16 -20.09 -21.82
C ASN A 63 7.48 -19.10 -22.95
N ARG A 64 7.89 -17.90 -22.55
CA ARG A 64 8.55 -16.94 -23.40
C ARG A 64 9.79 -16.58 -22.61
N GLU A 65 10.90 -17.15 -23.04
CA GLU A 65 12.25 -16.74 -22.66
C GLU A 65 12.42 -15.29 -23.12
N ASP A 66 11.90 -14.35 -22.35
CA ASP A 66 12.26 -12.95 -22.44
C ASP A 66 12.68 -12.56 -21.03
N GLN A 67 13.95 -12.14 -20.89
CA GLN A 67 14.55 -11.62 -19.66
C GLN A 67 13.73 -10.44 -19.13
N ALA A 68 12.65 -10.71 -18.40
CA ALA A 68 11.93 -9.68 -17.67
C ALA A 68 12.67 -9.50 -16.34
N ALA A 69 13.45 -8.42 -16.25
CA ALA A 69 14.08 -7.98 -15.02
C ALA A 69 13.05 -8.01 -13.88
N SER A 70 13.36 -8.79 -12.85
CA SER A 70 12.54 -8.92 -11.65
C SER A 70 12.31 -7.53 -11.05
N THR A 71 11.11 -6.97 -11.21
CA THR A 71 10.77 -5.71 -10.56
C THR A 71 10.74 -5.94 -9.06
N PRO A 72 11.50 -5.17 -8.25
CA PRO A 72 11.55 -5.37 -6.81
C PRO A 72 10.18 -5.12 -6.18
N ILE A 73 9.79 -6.01 -5.27
CA ILE A 73 8.55 -5.89 -4.50
C ILE A 73 8.76 -4.83 -3.41
N MET A 74 8.01 -3.73 -3.47
CA MET A 74 8.01 -2.67 -2.46
C MET A 74 6.90 -2.93 -1.44
N TYR A 75 7.26 -3.08 -0.16
CA TYR A 75 6.31 -3.22 0.94
C TYR A 75 6.11 -1.85 1.60
N ILE A 76 4.87 -1.37 1.69
CA ILE A 76 4.52 -0.17 2.45
C ILE A 76 3.76 -0.63 3.70
N ILE A 77 4.44 -0.60 4.84
CA ILE A 77 3.85 -0.91 6.16
C ILE A 77 3.44 0.42 6.77
N HIS A 78 2.13 0.67 6.88
CA HIS A 78 1.61 1.79 7.66
C HIS A 78 1.50 1.33 9.12
N VAL A 79 2.29 1.93 10.00
CA VAL A 79 2.19 1.70 11.45
C VAL A 79 1.35 2.85 11.99
N ASP A 80 0.08 2.58 12.28
CA ASP A 80 -0.79 3.53 12.97
C ASP A 80 -0.41 3.53 14.46
N GLY A 81 0.28 4.57 14.94
CA GLY A 81 0.63 4.74 16.35
C GLY A 81 1.59 5.89 16.61
N GLU A 82 1.04 6.99 17.13
CA GLU A 82 1.66 8.24 17.56
C GLU A 82 2.69 8.06 18.70
N ASP A 83 3.75 8.89 18.71
CA ASP A 83 4.15 9.79 19.82
C ASP A 83 5.66 10.13 19.79
N SER A 84 5.94 11.46 19.81
CA SER A 84 7.16 12.17 20.28
C SER A 84 8.50 11.79 19.61
N ASP A 85 9.32 12.72 19.16
CA ASP A 85 10.08 13.61 20.03
C ASP A 85 10.23 15.02 19.43
N GLU A 86 9.83 16.02 20.22
CA GLU A 86 10.38 17.37 20.11
C GLU A 86 11.88 17.29 20.41
N LEU A 87 12.73 17.62 19.43
CA LEU A 87 14.12 17.97 19.67
C LEU A 87 14.33 19.39 19.16
N ASP A 88 14.22 20.34 20.08
CA ASP A 88 14.89 21.63 19.97
C ASP A 88 16.40 21.40 19.92
N ASP A 89 17.08 21.79 18.84
CA ASP A 89 18.37 22.52 18.93
C ASP A 89 18.75 23.18 17.60
N ASP A 90 19.38 24.33 17.76
CA ASP A 90 19.70 25.42 16.85
C ASP A 90 20.63 25.05 15.68
N GLY A 91 20.39 25.66 14.52
CA GLY A 91 21.20 25.45 13.31
C GLY A 91 20.60 26.11 12.08
N SER A 92 20.84 27.42 11.94
CA SER A 92 20.47 28.26 10.80
C SER A 92 20.57 27.55 9.43
N THR A 93 19.53 27.66 8.59
CA THR A 93 19.60 28.23 7.22
C THR A 93 18.23 28.18 6.52
N THR A 94 17.69 29.39 6.31
CA THR A 94 16.77 29.79 5.23
C THR A 94 15.55 28.91 4.94
N SER A 95 14.47 29.20 5.66
CA SER A 95 13.11 28.86 5.24
C SER A 95 12.73 29.59 3.95
N SER A 96 12.45 28.85 2.89
CA SER A 96 11.74 29.35 1.72
C SER A 96 10.25 29.50 2.07
N LEU A 97 9.92 30.52 2.87
CA LEU A 97 8.55 30.98 3.04
C LEU A 97 8.22 31.96 1.91
N SER A 98 7.33 31.54 1.04
CA SER A 98 6.58 32.42 0.14
C SER A 98 5.91 33.53 0.97
N THR A 99 6.50 34.73 0.98
CA THR A 99 5.98 35.93 1.65
C THR A 99 5.54 37.01 0.65
N PRO A 100 4.45 36.82 -0.13
CA PRO A 100 3.86 37.93 -0.87
C PRO A 100 2.98 38.83 0.03
N LEU A 101 2.53 38.36 1.21
CA LEU A 101 1.57 39.10 2.03
C LEU A 101 2.20 40.21 2.89
N LEU A 102 3.40 39.99 3.43
CA LEU A 102 4.07 40.95 4.32
C LEU A 102 4.55 42.21 3.59
N ILE A 103 5.02 42.07 2.35
CA ILE A 103 5.45 43.22 1.53
C ILE A 103 4.25 44.11 1.16
N ALA A 104 3.09 43.51 0.85
CA ALA A 104 1.89 44.26 0.50
C ALA A 104 1.38 45.15 1.65
N ILE A 105 1.47 44.67 2.90
CA ILE A 105 1.05 45.44 4.07
C ILE A 105 1.99 46.64 4.28
N ILE A 106 3.30 46.45 4.15
CA ILE A 106 4.28 47.53 4.35
C ILE A 106 4.12 48.64 3.30
N THR A 107 3.84 48.29 2.03
CA THR A 107 3.63 49.28 0.97
C THR A 107 2.34 50.09 1.13
N PHE A 108 1.31 49.55 1.80
CA PHE A 108 0.05 50.24 2.00
C PHE A 108 0.12 51.30 3.12
N TYR A 109 1.03 51.14 4.08
CA TYR A 109 1.21 52.09 5.18
C TYR A 109 2.25 53.18 4.89
N LEU A 110 3.01 53.08 3.79
CA LEU A 110 4.03 54.05 3.38
C LEU A 110 3.60 54.93 2.18
N LEU A 111 2.34 54.85 1.75
CA LEU A 111 1.77 55.71 0.71
C LEU A 111 0.77 56.72 1.29
#